data_AF-A0A1H2I3Z1-F1
#
_entry.id   AF-A0A1H2I3Z1-F1
#
_cell.length_a   1.000
_cell.length_b   1.000
_cell.length_c   1.000
_cell.angle_alpha   90.00
_cell.angle_beta   90.00
_cell.angle_gamma   90.00
#
_symmetry.space_group_name_H-M   'P 1'
#
loop_
_entity.id
_entity.type
_entity.pdbx_description
1 polymer ?
#
loop_
_entity_poly.entity_id
_entity_poly.type
_entity_poly.pdbx_seq_one_letter_code
_entity_poly.pdbx_strand_id
1 'polypeptide(L)'
;MVNSTIVVVVAEAKEKAAQGVDFSPRYGAVCPECGEKRLKVITSKPWKDGCKIRYHRCTNLKKGCLLAIMETTIKSVQTGE
;
A
#
# COMPACT_ATOMS: atom_id res chain seq x y z
N MET A 1 -17.17 -4.60 24.03
CA MET A 1 -15.85 -4.02 24.34
C MET A 1 -14.98 -4.17 23.12
N VAL A 2 -14.44 -3.08 22.57
CA VAL A 2 -13.48 -3.16 21.45
C VAL A 2 -12.11 -3.42 22.04
N ASN A 3 -11.42 -4.44 21.55
CA ASN A 3 -10.06 -4.75 21.98
C ASN A 3 -9.12 -3.62 21.49
N SER A 4 -8.61 -2.80 22.41
CA SER A 4 -7.79 -1.62 22.12
C SER A 4 -6.54 -1.96 21.31
N THR A 5 -5.94 -3.12 21.55
CA THR A 5 -4.77 -3.60 20.80
C THR A 5 -5.08 -3.81 19.32
N ILE A 6 -6.25 -4.36 19.00
CA ILE A 6 -6.68 -4.58 17.61
C ILE A 6 -6.84 -3.25 16.88
N VAL A 7 -7.37 -2.22 17.55
CA VAL A 7 -7.55 -0.89 16.97
C VAL A 7 -6.21 -0.26 16.60
N VAL A 8 -5.21 -0.38 17.48
CA VAL A 8 -3.85 0.14 17.24
C VAL A 8 -3.21 -0.54 16.02
N VAL A 9 -3.25 -1.88 15.96
CA VAL A 9 -2.67 -2.64 14.84
C VAL A 9 -3.31 -2.25 13.50
N VAL A 10 -4.64 -2.10 13.47
CA VAL A 10 -5.36 -1.66 12.27
C VAL A 10 -4.97 -0.23 11.87
N ALA A 11 -4.84 0.67 12.84
CA ALA A 11 -4.44 2.06 12.59
C ALA A 11 -3.03 2.13 12.02
N GLU A 12 -2.06 1.41 12.59
CA GLU A 12 -0.67 1.35 12.11
C GLU A 12 -0.59 0.81 10.67
N ALA A 13 -1.33 -0.26 10.36
CA ALA A 13 -1.35 -0.81 9.01
C ALA A 13 -1.86 0.23 7.99
N LYS A 14 -2.94 0.94 8.33
CA LYS A 14 -3.48 2.03 7.48
C LYS A 14 -2.51 3.20 7.34
N GLU A 15 -1.82 3.55 8.41
CA GLU A 15 -0.83 4.63 8.38
C GLU A 15 0.33 4.29 7.46
N LYS A 16 0.90 3.09 7.56
CA LYS A 16 1.96 2.61 6.64
C LYS A 16 1.50 2.65 5.17
N ALA A 17 0.26 2.25 4.91
CA ALA A 17 -0.32 2.29 3.56
C ALA A 17 -0.49 3.73 3.03
N ALA A 18 -0.80 4.68 3.91
CA ALA A 18 -1.02 6.09 3.58
C ALA A 18 0.30 6.87 3.41
N GLN A 19 1.30 6.63 4.26
CA GLN A 19 2.66 7.17 4.11
C GLN A 19 3.20 6.82 2.71
N GLY A 20 2.98 5.57 2.31
CA GLY A 20 3.23 5.06 0.98
C GLY A 20 4.58 4.35 0.87
N VAL A 21 4.79 3.71 -0.27
CA VAL A 21 5.98 2.91 -0.56
C VAL A 21 6.66 3.38 -1.85
N ASP A 22 7.92 3.03 -2.03
CA ASP A 22 8.59 3.29 -3.30
C ASP A 22 8.02 2.38 -4.40
N PHE A 23 7.85 2.97 -5.58
CA PHE A 23 7.47 2.24 -6.78
C PHE A 23 8.70 2.05 -7.67
N SER A 24 9.06 0.80 -7.92
CA SER A 24 10.07 0.45 -8.92
C SER A 24 9.41 0.13 -10.26
N PRO A 25 9.88 0.68 -11.40
CA PRO A 25 9.43 0.24 -12.72
C PRO A 25 9.69 -1.26 -12.98
N ARG A 26 10.77 -1.80 -12.41
CA ARG A 26 11.17 -3.22 -12.57
C ARG A 26 10.45 -4.16 -11.62
N TYR A 27 10.23 -3.73 -10.38
CA TYR A 27 9.74 -4.58 -9.30
C TYR A 27 8.32 -4.23 -8.80
N GLY A 28 7.74 -3.14 -9.28
CA GLY A 28 6.45 -2.61 -8.84
C GLY A 28 6.50 -2.06 -7.41
N ALA A 29 5.31 -1.84 -6.83
CA ALA A 29 5.15 -1.53 -5.41
C ALA A 29 5.09 -2.82 -4.57
N VAL A 30 5.56 -2.73 -3.32
CA VAL A 30 5.52 -3.81 -2.33
C VAL A 30 4.52 -3.47 -1.22
N CYS A 31 3.74 -4.44 -0.78
CA CYS A 31 2.82 -4.26 0.35
C CYS A 31 3.61 -4.04 1.64
N PRO A 32 3.38 -2.92 2.37
CA PRO A 32 4.11 -2.65 3.61
C PRO A 32 3.70 -3.58 4.75
N GLU A 33 2.58 -4.30 4.61
CA GLU A 33 2.06 -5.19 5.66
C GLU A 33 2.52 -6.63 5.47
N CYS A 34 2.34 -7.20 4.27
CA CYS A 34 2.60 -8.63 4.02
C CYS A 34 3.78 -8.92 3.09
N GLY A 35 4.45 -7.88 2.59
CA GLY A 35 5.59 -8.01 1.68
C GLY A 35 5.25 -8.49 0.27
N GLU A 36 3.97 -8.61 -0.08
CA GLU A 36 3.54 -8.97 -1.44
C GLU A 36 4.11 -7.98 -2.46
N LYS A 37 4.75 -8.50 -3.51
CA LYS A 37 5.43 -7.68 -4.52
C LYS A 37 4.52 -7.42 -5.71
N ARG A 38 4.87 -6.43 -6.54
CA ARG A 38 4.15 -6.11 -7.78
C ARG A 38 2.65 -5.88 -7.57
N LEU A 39 2.30 -5.09 -6.57
CA LEU A 39 0.91 -4.79 -6.27
C LEU A 39 0.18 -4.19 -7.48
N LYS A 40 -1.04 -4.67 -7.73
CA LYS A 40 -1.89 -4.20 -8.83
C LYS A 40 -2.21 -2.71 -8.64
N VAL A 41 -1.92 -1.92 -9.68
CA VAL A 41 -2.32 -0.50 -9.74
C VAL A 41 -3.83 -0.43 -9.99
N ILE A 42 -4.52 0.39 -9.20
CA ILE A 42 -5.95 0.67 -9.36
C ILE A 42 -6.14 2.00 -10.04
N THR A 43 -5.39 3.00 -9.61
CA THR A 43 -5.39 4.32 -10.20
C THR A 43 -4.02 4.96 -10.06
N SER A 44 -3.72 5.89 -10.96
CA SER A 44 -2.49 6.67 -10.93
C SER A 44 -2.82 8.13 -11.18
N LYS A 45 -2.21 9.01 -10.40
CA LYS A 45 -2.23 10.44 -10.68
C LYS A 45 -1.29 10.76 -11.85
N PRO A 46 -1.53 11.87 -12.57
CA PRO A 46 -0.53 12.42 -13.50
C PRO A 46 0.80 12.66 -12.80
N TRP A 47 1.87 12.75 -13.59
CA TRP A 47 3.16 13.21 -13.09
C TRP A 47 3.03 14.64 -12.58
N LYS A 48 3.61 14.92 -11.42
CA LYS A 48 3.70 16.26 -10.83
C LYS A 48 5.01 16.37 -10.08
N ASP A 49 5.76 17.43 -10.31
CA ASP A 49 7.03 17.73 -9.62
C ASP A 49 8.03 16.56 -9.66
N GLY A 50 8.20 15.95 -10.84
CA GLY A 50 9.10 14.80 -11.03
C GLY A 50 8.66 13.51 -10.32
N CYS A 51 7.44 13.46 -9.80
CA CYS A 51 6.90 12.31 -9.09
C CYS A 51 5.60 11.79 -9.73
N LYS A 52 5.39 10.48 -9.71
CA LYS A 52 4.12 9.84 -10.05
C LYS A 52 3.59 9.07 -8.86
N ILE A 53 2.41 9.48 -8.38
CA ILE A 53 1.72 8.80 -7.30
C ILE A 53 0.78 7.74 -7.88
N ARG A 54 0.87 6.51 -7.38
CA ARG A 54 -0.03 5.41 -7.74
C ARG A 54 -0.72 4.89 -6.50
N TYR A 55 -1.86 4.26 -6.71
CA TYR A 55 -2.63 3.61 -5.65
C TYR A 55 -2.86 2.15 -6.02
N HIS A 56 -2.64 1.28 -5.04
CA HIS A 56 -2.66 -0.17 -5.21
C HIS A 56 -3.61 -0.82 -4.21
N ARG A 57 -3.98 -2.09 -4.47
CA ARG A 57 -4.53 -2.99 -3.44
C ARG A 57 -3.67 -4.23 -3.33
N CYS A 58 -3.52 -4.70 -2.10
CA CYS A 58 -3.03 -6.04 -1.85
C CYS A 58 -4.17 -7.04 -2.03
N THR A 59 -3.91 -8.16 -2.71
CA THR A 59 -4.86 -9.27 -2.88
C THR A 59 -4.44 -10.51 -2.09
N ASN A 60 -3.40 -10.40 -1.26
CA ASN A 60 -2.87 -11.53 -0.50
C ASN A 60 -3.71 -11.81 0.77
N LEU A 61 -4.91 -12.34 0.56
CA LEU A 61 -5.78 -12.81 1.63
C LEU A 61 -5.26 -14.10 2.27
N LYS A 62 -4.49 -14.91 1.53
CA LYS A 62 -3.95 -16.19 2.00
C LYS A 62 -3.02 -16.05 3.21
N LYS A 63 -2.29 -14.93 3.30
CA LYS A 63 -1.43 -14.60 4.45
C LYS A 63 -2.14 -13.79 5.54
N GLY A 64 -3.45 -13.59 5.45
CA GLY A 64 -4.19 -12.78 6.41
C GLY A 64 -3.79 -11.30 6.40
N CYS A 65 -3.34 -10.77 5.25
CA CYS A 65 -2.90 -9.39 5.17
C CYS A 65 -4.04 -8.42 5.53
N LEU A 66 -3.85 -7.62 6.59
CA LEU A 66 -4.85 -6.67 7.06
C LEU A 66 -5.26 -5.68 5.98
N LEU A 67 -4.31 -5.19 5.18
CA LEU A 67 -4.61 -4.26 4.09
C LEU A 67 -5.42 -4.90 2.96
N ALA A 68 -5.24 -6.21 2.71
CA ALA A 68 -6.06 -6.95 1.75
C ALA A 68 -7.48 -7.18 2.30
N ILE A 69 -7.60 -7.62 3.55
CA ILE A 69 -8.89 -7.88 4.22
C ILE A 69 -9.74 -6.61 4.30
N MET A 70 -9.12 -5.47 4.60
CA MET A 70 -9.81 -4.18 4.72
C MET A 70 -9.98 -3.44 3.39
N GLU A 71 -9.53 -4.02 2.27
CA GLU A 71 -9.48 -3.37 0.94
C GLU A 71 -8.83 -1.97 0.94
N THR A 72 -7.87 -1.75 1.83
CA THR A 72 -7.23 -0.45 2.00
C THR A 72 -6.30 -0.15 0.82
N THR A 73 -6.36 1.08 0.31
CA THR A 73 -5.49 1.52 -0.77
C THR A 73 -4.08 1.80 -0.24
N ILE A 74 -3.08 1.37 -1.00
CA ILE A 74 -1.66 1.56 -0.69
C ILE A 74 -1.12 2.59 -1.66
N LYS A 75 -0.64 3.71 -1.14
CA LYS A 75 0.03 4.75 -1.95
C LYS A 75 1.42 4.26 -2.34
N SER A 76 1.84 4.53 -3.56
CA SER A 76 3.25 4.45 -3.93
C SER A 76 3.71 5.68 -4.67
N VAL A 77 5.00 5.95 -4.60
CA VAL A 77 5.65 7.09 -5.26
C VAL A 77 6.74 6.56 -6.19
N GLN A 78 6.68 6.99 -7.44
CA GLN A 78 7.75 6.81 -8.41
C GLN A 78 8.39 8.18 -8.65
N THR A 79 9.67 8.34 -8.34
CA THR A 79 10.44 9.51 -8.77
C THR A 79 10.90 9.30 -10.21
N GLY A 80 10.97 10.37 -10.99
CA GLY A 80 11.54 10.35 -12.33
C GLY A 80 13.02 10.03 -12.24
N GLU A 81 13.46 9.02 -13.00
CA GLU A 81 14.85 8.93 -13.45
C GLU A 81 15.05 9.87 -14.63
#